data_AF-A0A1F9WJ54-F1
#
_entry.id   AF-A0A1F9WJ54-F1
#
_cell.length_a   1.000
_cell.length_b   1.000
_cell.length_c   1.000
_cell.angle_alpha   90.00
_cell.angle_beta   90.00
_cell.angle_gamma   90.00
#
_symmetry.space_group_name_H-M   'P 1'
#
loop_
_entity.id
_entity.type
_entity.pdbx_description
1 polymer ?
#
loop_
_entity_poly.entity_id
_entity_poly.type
_entity_poly.pdbx_seq_one_letter_code
_entity_poly.pdbx_strand_id
1 'polypeptide(L)'
;MAKSKFFWAMTALASLGVVVFAGYSVYGRLSLHFSGDTLEVKSSPVPPLAPEEEEEPAAQSGEAKAAPAAGEPAPAAPEKTKALKTPFEYKDSKAKKVSIAGSFTSWKDVKMTKKDGAWKTEVYILPGTYPYHFVVDGRKKAAPGKPAAPTGDSLITVP
;
A
#
# COMPACT_ATOMS: atom_id res chain seq x y z
N MET A 1 26.92 -47.71 -18.86
CA MET A 1 26.99 -46.56 -17.92
C MET A 1 26.00 -45.41 -18.24
N ALA A 2 24.82 -45.69 -18.81
CA ALA A 2 23.88 -44.64 -19.26
C ALA A 2 22.78 -44.27 -18.23
N LYS A 3 22.55 -45.10 -17.21
CA LYS A 3 21.42 -44.96 -16.26
C LYS A 3 21.61 -43.82 -15.26
N SER A 4 22.84 -43.49 -14.85
CA SER A 4 23.11 -42.43 -13.86
C SER A 4 22.97 -41.01 -14.41
N LYS A 5 23.28 -40.81 -15.70
CA LYS A 5 23.06 -39.52 -16.39
C LYS A 5 21.58 -39.20 -16.53
N PHE A 6 20.75 -40.22 -16.77
CA PHE A 6 19.30 -40.06 -16.83
C PHE A 6 18.70 -39.72 -15.46
N PHE A 7 19.22 -40.32 -14.38
CA PHE A 7 18.83 -39.99 -13.01
C PHE A 7 19.18 -38.54 -12.62
N TRP A 8 20.40 -38.09 -12.91
CA TRP A 8 20.80 -36.70 -12.66
C TRP A 8 20.02 -35.69 -13.52
N ALA A 9 19.69 -36.04 -14.77
CA ALA A 9 18.85 -35.23 -15.63
C ALA A 9 17.40 -35.12 -15.12
N MET A 10 16.81 -36.22 -14.64
CA MET A 10 15.46 -36.19 -14.05
C MET A 10 15.41 -35.40 -12.74
N THR A 11 16.44 -35.51 -11.89
CA THR A 11 16.51 -34.70 -10.65
C THR A 11 16.66 -33.21 -10.96
N ALA A 12 17.43 -32.84 -11.99
CA ALA A 12 17.53 -31.47 -12.44
C ALA A 12 16.20 -30.94 -13.01
N LEU A 13 15.46 -31.75 -13.78
CA LEU A 13 14.13 -31.40 -14.29
C LEU A 13 13.09 -31.28 -13.17
N ALA A 14 13.13 -32.15 -12.16
CA ALA A 14 12.24 -32.05 -11.00
C ALA A 14 12.53 -30.78 -10.19
N SER A 15 13.80 -30.43 -9.98
CA SER A 15 14.19 -29.16 -9.34
C SER A 15 13.71 -27.95 -10.13
N LEU A 16 13.85 -27.97 -11.47
CA LEU A 16 13.33 -26.92 -12.33
C LEU A 16 11.80 -26.80 -12.21
N GLY A 17 11.09 -27.93 -12.18
CA GLY A 17 9.64 -27.97 -11.96
C GLY A 17 9.21 -27.36 -10.63
N VAL A 18 9.95 -27.61 -9.55
CA VAL A 18 9.68 -26.99 -8.23
C VAL A 18 9.93 -25.49 -8.25
N VAL A 19 10.98 -25.00 -8.93
CA VAL A 19 11.25 -23.57 -9.06
C VAL A 19 10.17 -22.87 -9.90
N VAL A 20 9.74 -23.49 -11.00
CA VAL A 20 8.65 -22.98 -11.84
C VAL A 20 7.33 -22.99 -11.06
N PHE A 21 7.03 -24.04 -10.31
CA PHE A 21 5.82 -24.13 -9.50
C PHE A 21 5.82 -23.13 -8.34
N ALA A 22 6.94 -22.94 -7.65
CA ALA A 22 7.08 -21.94 -6.60
C ALA A 22 6.98 -20.52 -7.17
N GLY A 23 7.61 -20.26 -8.31
CA GLY A 23 7.48 -19.01 -9.06
C GLY A 23 6.02 -18.75 -9.46
N TYR A 24 5.33 -19.77 -9.98
CA TYR A 24 3.92 -19.70 -10.35
C TYR A 24 3.00 -19.51 -9.14
N SER A 25 3.29 -20.14 -8.00
CA SER A 25 2.52 -19.97 -6.76
C SER A 25 2.71 -18.58 -6.14
N VAL A 26 3.95 -18.05 -6.15
CA VAL A 26 4.24 -16.68 -5.74
C VAL A 26 3.60 -15.69 -6.71
N TYR A 27 3.66 -15.96 -8.02
CA TYR A 27 3.01 -15.16 -9.05
C TYR A 27 1.49 -15.16 -8.90
N GLY A 28 0.85 -16.30 -8.66
CA GLY A 28 -0.60 -16.37 -8.42
C GLY A 28 -1.03 -15.61 -7.15
N ARG A 29 -0.22 -15.67 -6.09
CA ARG A 29 -0.42 -14.87 -4.87
C ARG A 29 -0.24 -13.38 -5.10
N LEU A 30 0.79 -12.99 -5.86
CA LEU A 30 1.11 -11.59 -6.14
C LEU A 30 0.11 -10.99 -7.14
N SER A 31 -0.30 -11.76 -8.15
CA SER A 31 -1.34 -11.39 -9.12
C SER A 31 -2.67 -11.13 -8.42
N LEU A 32 -3.10 -11.93 -7.44
CA LEU A 32 -4.30 -11.64 -6.65
C LEU A 32 -4.22 -10.33 -5.82
N HIS A 33 -3.03 -9.86 -5.49
CA HIS A 33 -2.83 -8.60 -4.76
C HIS A 33 -2.67 -7.37 -5.67
N PHE A 34 -2.29 -7.55 -6.94
CA PHE A 34 -2.17 -6.48 -7.93
C PHE A 34 -3.37 -6.40 -8.88
N SER A 35 -4.22 -7.43 -8.97
CA SER A 35 -5.46 -7.40 -9.78
C SER A 35 -6.60 -6.57 -9.17
N GLY A 36 -6.35 -5.82 -8.10
CA GLY A 36 -7.33 -4.93 -7.46
C GLY A 36 -7.24 -3.45 -7.88
N ASP A 37 -6.26 -3.08 -8.72
CA ASP A 37 -6.06 -1.71 -9.21
C ASP A 37 -6.37 -1.57 -10.71
N THR A 38 -7.13 -2.49 -11.30
CA THR A 38 -8.03 -2.06 -12.37
C THR A 38 -9.08 -1.19 -11.70
N LEU A 39 -8.93 0.12 -11.87
CA LEU A 39 -9.95 1.13 -11.65
C LEU A 39 -11.22 0.69 -12.38
N GLU A 40 -12.01 -0.19 -11.77
CA GLU A 40 -13.41 -0.39 -12.16
C GLU A 40 -14.08 0.92 -11.76
N VAL A 41 -14.04 1.89 -12.68
CA VAL A 41 -14.90 3.05 -12.67
C VAL A 41 -16.31 2.49 -12.85
N LYS A 42 -16.87 1.96 -11.76
CA LYS A 42 -18.30 1.80 -11.61
C LYS A 42 -18.82 3.21 -11.36
N SER A 43 -18.91 3.98 -12.44
CA SER A 43 -19.85 5.07 -12.56
C SER A 43 -21.21 4.50 -12.17
N SER A 44 -21.61 4.73 -10.92
CA SER A 44 -22.96 4.45 -10.46
C SER A 44 -23.94 5.15 -11.39
N PRO A 45 -25.07 4.51 -11.72
CA PRO A 45 -26.15 5.18 -12.41
C PRO A 45 -26.68 6.38 -11.59
N VAL A 46 -26.34 7.61 -11.99
CA VAL A 46 -27.09 8.88 -11.88
C VAL A 46 -28.56 8.71 -12.33
N PRO A 47 -29.54 8.58 -11.42
CA PRO A 47 -30.96 8.60 -11.81
C PRO A 47 -31.26 9.82 -12.71
N PRO A 48 -32.04 9.66 -13.78
CA PRO A 48 -32.09 10.64 -14.86
C PRO A 48 -32.55 12.00 -14.33
N LEU A 49 -31.59 12.93 -14.25
CA LEU A 49 -31.64 14.32 -14.72
C LEU A 49 -30.22 14.93 -14.73
N ALA A 50 -29.28 14.22 -15.34
CA ALA A 50 -28.21 14.69 -16.23
C ALA A 50 -27.50 13.43 -16.76
N PRO A 51 -27.25 13.32 -18.08
CA PRO A 51 -27.15 12.04 -18.78
C PRO A 51 -26.02 11.12 -18.27
N GLU A 52 -26.43 9.86 -18.19
CA GLU A 52 -25.80 8.64 -17.67
C GLU A 52 -25.23 7.75 -18.76
N GLU A 53 -24.20 6.96 -18.38
CA GLU A 53 -23.82 5.63 -18.91
C GLU A 53 -23.34 5.58 -20.39
N GLU A 54 -22.28 4.89 -20.82
CA GLU A 54 -21.70 3.58 -20.45
C GLU A 54 -20.33 3.34 -21.18
N GLU A 55 -19.62 2.26 -20.82
CA GLU A 55 -18.48 1.56 -21.50
C GLU A 55 -16.99 1.85 -21.15
N GLU A 56 -16.42 0.92 -20.37
CA GLU A 56 -15.00 0.50 -20.34
C GLU A 56 -14.72 -0.51 -21.49
N PRO A 57 -13.49 -0.65 -22.04
CA PRO A 57 -12.56 -1.59 -21.39
C PRO A 57 -11.06 -1.24 -21.44
N ALA A 58 -10.35 -1.84 -20.49
CA ALA A 58 -8.93 -1.74 -20.19
C ALA A 58 -7.97 -2.35 -21.25
N ALA A 59 -6.75 -1.78 -21.35
CA ALA A 59 -5.51 -2.48 -21.74
C ALA A 59 -4.22 -1.76 -21.25
N GLN A 60 -3.65 -2.29 -20.17
CA GLN A 60 -2.23 -2.49 -19.79
C GLN A 60 -1.10 -1.60 -20.36
N SER A 61 -0.22 -1.11 -19.47
CA SER A 61 1.17 -1.62 -19.27
C SER A 61 2.06 -0.59 -18.56
N GLY A 62 3.02 -1.05 -17.75
CA GLY A 62 4.22 -0.27 -17.43
C GLY A 62 4.59 -0.20 -15.96
N GLU A 63 5.27 -1.24 -15.47
CA GLU A 63 6.23 -1.13 -14.38
C GLU A 63 7.19 0.06 -14.65
N ALA A 64 7.17 1.08 -13.79
CA ALA A 64 8.15 2.16 -13.82
C ALA A 64 8.74 2.37 -12.43
N LYS A 65 9.76 1.55 -12.16
CA LYS A 65 10.99 1.90 -11.44
C LYS A 65 11.18 3.41 -11.22
N ALA A 66 11.24 3.79 -9.94
CA ALA A 66 11.93 4.97 -9.36
C ALA A 66 11.96 6.29 -10.17
N ALA A 67 11.22 7.30 -9.68
CA ALA A 67 11.42 8.78 -9.66
C ALA A 67 12.20 9.46 -10.82
N PRO A 68 11.74 10.60 -11.39
CA PRO A 68 11.58 11.86 -10.63
C PRO A 68 10.49 12.88 -11.11
N ALA A 69 10.15 13.82 -10.22
CA ALA A 69 9.68 15.22 -10.40
C ALA A 69 8.68 15.62 -11.52
N ALA A 70 7.54 16.23 -11.14
CA ALA A 70 7.29 17.69 -11.26
C ALA A 70 5.79 18.02 -11.17
N GLY A 71 5.43 18.74 -10.11
CA GLY A 71 4.11 19.32 -9.87
C GLY A 71 4.10 20.05 -8.53
N GLU A 72 5.18 20.80 -8.26
CA GLU A 72 5.29 21.72 -7.13
C GLU A 72 4.30 22.88 -7.29
N PRO A 73 3.88 23.48 -6.16
CA PRO A 73 4.71 24.55 -5.64
C PRO A 73 5.40 24.10 -4.37
N ALA A 74 6.74 24.10 -4.37
CA ALA A 74 7.43 24.58 -3.20
C ALA A 74 7.13 26.07 -3.11
N PRO A 75 6.84 26.51 -1.89
CA PRO A 75 7.59 27.62 -1.38
C PRO A 75 8.18 27.19 -0.05
N ALA A 76 9.46 26.81 -0.06
CA ALA A 76 10.44 27.27 0.90
C ALA A 76 11.72 26.47 0.74
N ALA A 77 12.79 27.19 0.44
CA ALA A 77 14.17 26.76 0.61
C ALA A 77 14.41 26.13 2.01
N PRO A 78 15.46 25.29 2.18
CA PRO A 78 15.61 24.39 3.33
C PRO A 78 15.98 25.15 4.60
N GLU A 79 14.97 25.65 5.31
CA GLU A 79 15.14 26.12 6.67
C GLU A 79 15.20 24.91 7.60
N LYS A 80 16.40 24.35 7.83
CA LYS A 80 16.75 23.36 8.87
C LYS A 80 15.53 22.71 9.55
N THR A 81 14.75 21.95 8.80
CA THR A 81 13.44 21.49 9.27
C THR A 81 13.69 20.39 10.29
N LYS A 82 13.50 20.72 11.57
CA LYS A 82 13.58 19.74 12.64
C LYS A 82 12.36 18.82 12.49
N ALA A 83 12.61 17.52 12.51
CA ALA A 83 11.52 16.55 12.52
C ALA A 83 10.73 16.70 13.84
N LEU A 84 9.42 16.90 13.72
CA LEU A 84 8.50 17.02 14.83
C LEU A 84 8.02 15.63 15.24
N LYS A 85 8.09 15.36 16.55
CA LYS A 85 7.59 14.13 17.13
C LYS A 85 6.06 14.16 17.12
N THR A 86 5.46 13.48 16.14
CA THR A 86 4.01 13.49 15.91
C THR A 86 3.39 12.25 16.53
N PRO A 87 2.54 12.38 17.57
CA PRO A 87 1.83 11.25 18.16
C PRO A 87 0.64 10.84 17.28
N PHE A 88 0.54 9.55 17.00
CA PHE A 88 -0.62 8.93 16.35
C PHE A 88 -1.39 8.09 17.35
N GLU A 89 -2.71 8.24 17.35
CA GLU A 89 -3.62 7.47 18.18
C GLU A 89 -4.70 6.84 17.31
N TYR A 90 -4.97 5.55 17.55
CA TYR A 90 -6.06 4.82 16.93
C TYR A 90 -6.88 4.06 18.00
N LYS A 91 -8.16 4.40 18.11
CA LYS A 91 -9.05 3.83 19.14
C LYS A 91 -9.70 2.55 18.64
N ASP A 92 -9.19 1.41 19.08
CA ASP A 92 -9.78 0.10 18.78
C ASP A 92 -9.41 -0.91 19.87
N SER A 93 -10.39 -1.23 20.71
CA SER A 93 -10.23 -2.16 21.82
C SER A 93 -10.21 -3.62 21.37
N LYS A 94 -10.80 -3.93 20.21
CA LYS A 94 -10.95 -5.30 19.68
C LYS A 94 -9.76 -5.73 18.81
N ALA A 95 -9.06 -4.77 18.22
CA ALA A 95 -7.87 -5.04 17.42
C ALA A 95 -6.80 -5.81 18.21
N LYS A 96 -6.15 -6.78 17.54
CA LYS A 96 -5.02 -7.55 18.10
C LYS A 96 -3.68 -6.96 17.70
N LYS A 97 -3.58 -6.42 16.49
CA LYS A 97 -2.38 -5.77 15.95
C LYS A 97 -2.78 -4.52 15.18
N VAL A 98 -2.12 -3.40 15.48
CA VAL A 98 -2.26 -2.17 14.71
C VAL A 98 -0.88 -1.66 14.32
N SER A 99 -0.74 -1.31 13.06
CA SER A 99 0.41 -0.61 12.51
C SER A 99 -0.06 0.66 11.80
N ILE A 100 0.85 1.61 11.59
CA ILE A 100 0.64 2.78 10.75
C ILE A 100 1.61 2.72 9.57
N ALA A 101 1.14 3.10 8.40
CA ALA A 101 1.94 3.25 7.19
C ALA A 101 1.57 4.57 6.51
N GLY A 102 2.57 5.28 6.01
CA GLY A 102 2.38 6.54 5.29
C GLY A 102 3.63 6.94 4.53
N SER A 103 3.54 8.03 3.76
CA SER A 103 4.66 8.51 2.94
C SER A 103 5.91 8.84 3.77
N PHE A 104 5.76 9.34 5.01
CA PHE A 104 6.84 9.62 5.95
C PHE A 104 7.57 8.36 6.47
N THR A 105 6.96 7.17 6.33
CA THR A 105 7.58 5.86 6.63
C THR A 105 8.01 5.11 5.37
N SER A 106 7.91 5.73 4.19
CA SER A 106 7.99 5.03 2.90
C SER A 106 7.03 3.84 2.82
N TRP A 107 5.82 4.00 3.36
CA TRP A 107 4.78 2.96 3.44
C TRP A 107 5.20 1.67 4.16
N LYS A 108 6.19 1.75 5.07
CA LYS A 108 6.57 0.64 5.94
C LYS A 108 5.68 0.59 7.17
N ASP A 109 5.23 -0.60 7.52
CA ASP A 109 4.40 -0.83 8.71
C ASP A 109 5.18 -0.53 10.00
N VAL A 110 4.81 0.56 10.66
CA VAL A 110 5.30 0.90 12.01
C VAL A 110 4.28 0.39 13.02
N LYS A 111 4.69 -0.58 13.84
CA LYS A 111 3.83 -1.16 14.87
C LYS A 111 3.45 -0.11 15.91
N MET A 112 2.19 -0.11 16.32
CA MET A 112 1.69 0.72 17.42
C MET A 112 1.64 -0.09 18.71
N THR A 113 1.72 0.60 19.84
CA THR A 113 1.63 0.00 21.17
C THR A 113 0.24 0.26 21.74
N LYS A 114 -0.44 -0.79 22.20
CA LYS A 114 -1.75 -0.67 22.85
C LYS A 114 -1.57 -0.18 24.29
N LYS A 115 -2.20 0.95 24.63
CA LYS A 115 -2.20 1.54 25.97
C LYS A 115 -3.60 2.09 26.28
N ASP A 116 -4.19 1.67 27.38
CA ASP A 116 -5.52 2.12 27.85
C ASP A 116 -6.64 1.93 26.81
N GLY A 117 -6.58 0.85 26.02
CA GLY A 117 -7.58 0.57 24.97
C GLY A 117 -7.40 1.37 23.68
N ALA A 118 -6.38 2.23 23.59
CA ALA A 118 -5.99 2.95 22.39
C ALA A 118 -4.61 2.50 21.89
N TRP A 119 -4.42 2.48 20.58
CA TRP A 119 -3.14 2.21 19.95
C TRP A 119 -2.40 3.52 19.77
N LYS A 120 -1.16 3.59 20.25
CA LYS A 120 -0.34 4.81 20.23
C LYS A 120 1.01 4.53 19.61
N THR A 121 1.50 5.47 18.82
CA THR A 121 2.89 5.50 18.34
C THR A 121 3.32 6.95 18.14
N GLU A 122 4.63 7.17 18.06
CA GLU A 122 5.20 8.49 17.86
C GLU A 122 6.19 8.40 16.69
N VAL A 123 5.99 9.24 15.68
CA VAL A 123 6.84 9.25 14.49
C VAL A 123 7.39 10.66 14.28
N TYR A 124 8.68 10.75 13.97
CA TYR A 124 9.34 12.01 13.64
C TYR A 124 9.04 12.34 12.17
N ILE A 125 8.31 13.42 11.94
CA ILE A 125 7.86 13.85 10.61
C ILE A 125 8.25 15.32 10.43
N LEU A 126 8.73 15.67 9.23
CA LEU A 126 8.99 17.07 8.90
C LEU A 126 7.65 17.83 8.78
N PRO A 127 7.63 19.16 8.95
CA PRO A 127 6.46 19.97 8.63
C PRO A 127 5.99 19.74 7.19
N GLY A 128 4.68 19.58 6.99
CA GLY A 128 4.10 19.23 5.71
C GLY A 128 2.80 18.45 5.81
N THR A 129 2.19 18.14 4.66
CA THR A 129 0.99 17.32 4.57
C THR A 129 1.32 15.95 3.99
N TYR A 130 0.92 14.88 4.68
CA TYR A 130 1.29 13.51 4.32
C TYR A 130 0.07 12.57 4.31
N PRO A 131 -0.08 11.70 3.29
CA PRO A 131 -1.03 10.60 3.32
C PRO A 131 -0.56 9.44 4.21
N TYR A 132 -1.49 8.82 4.91
CA TYR A 132 -1.28 7.66 5.77
C TYR A 132 -2.55 6.82 5.97
N HIS A 133 -2.39 5.58 6.40
CA HIS A 133 -3.48 4.72 6.86
C HIS A 133 -3.02 3.84 8.04
N PHE A 134 -4.00 3.29 8.76
CA PHE A 134 -3.77 2.29 9.78
C PHE A 134 -3.95 0.89 9.18
N VAL A 135 -3.14 -0.06 9.61
CA VAL A 135 -3.28 -1.48 9.28
C VAL A 135 -3.72 -2.21 10.55
N VAL A 136 -4.99 -2.58 10.61
CA VAL A 136 -5.62 -3.23 11.76
C VAL A 136 -5.86 -4.70 11.43
N ASP A 137 -5.18 -5.60 12.13
CA ASP A 137 -5.27 -7.05 11.91
C ASP A 137 -5.06 -7.46 10.43
N GLY A 138 -4.17 -6.75 9.74
CA GLY A 138 -3.85 -6.97 8.32
C GLY A 138 -4.78 -6.27 7.32
N ARG A 139 -5.75 -5.48 7.78
CA ARG A 139 -6.66 -4.69 6.92
C ARG A 139 -6.32 -3.21 6.98
N LYS A 140 -6.20 -2.57 5.82
CA LYS A 140 -6.03 -1.11 5.73
C LYS A 140 -7.32 -0.41 6.17
N LYS A 141 -7.18 0.64 6.99
CA LYS A 141 -8.26 1.48 7.50
C LYS A 141 -7.80 2.94 7.51
N ALA A 142 -8.65 3.81 6.98
CA ALA A 142 -8.48 5.25 7.15
C ALA A 142 -8.66 5.64 8.63
N ALA A 143 -7.98 6.72 9.03
CA ALA A 143 -8.15 7.35 10.32
C ALA A 143 -9.55 7.98 10.45
N PRO A 144 -10.32 7.65 11.49
CA PRO A 144 -11.65 8.23 11.69
C PRO A 144 -11.54 9.74 11.97
N GLY A 145 -12.35 10.53 11.27
CA GLY A 145 -12.43 11.99 11.48
C GLY A 145 -11.23 12.77 10.96
N LYS A 146 -10.48 12.23 10.00
CA LYS A 146 -9.41 12.94 9.29
C LYS A 146 -9.81 13.17 7.83
N PRO A 147 -9.33 14.25 7.20
CA PRO A 147 -9.56 14.47 5.79
C PRO A 147 -9.00 13.29 4.99
N ALA A 148 -9.81 12.76 4.06
CA ALA A 148 -9.41 11.70 3.17
C ALA A 148 -8.82 12.29 1.88
N ALA A 149 -7.71 11.72 1.42
CA ALA A 149 -7.21 11.95 0.09
C ALA A 149 -8.14 11.29 -0.94
N PRO A 150 -8.09 11.72 -2.22
CA PRO A 150 -8.81 11.05 -3.31
C PRO A 150 -8.48 9.55 -3.43
N THR A 151 -7.31 9.12 -2.95
CA THR A 151 -6.87 7.72 -2.90
C THR A 151 -7.51 6.91 -1.76
N GLY A 152 -8.29 7.53 -0.87
CA GLY A 152 -8.88 6.87 0.30
C GLY A 152 -7.96 6.80 1.53
N ASP A 153 -6.72 7.28 1.44
CA ASP A 153 -5.83 7.45 2.59
C ASP A 153 -6.24 8.65 3.45
N SER A 154 -5.85 8.67 4.71
CA SER A 154 -6.02 9.84 5.59
C SER A 154 -4.88 10.82 5.43
N LEU A 155 -5.17 12.11 5.54
CA LEU A 155 -4.17 13.16 5.49
C LEU A 155 -3.84 13.65 6.90
N ILE A 156 -2.55 13.84 7.17
CA ILE A 156 -2.05 14.51 8.36
C ILE A 156 -1.27 15.76 7.94
N THR A 157 -1.60 16.89 8.56
CA THR A 157 -0.86 18.14 8.39
C THR A 157 -0.05 18.38 9.66
N VAL A 158 1.27 18.41 9.49
CA VAL A 158 2.25 18.72 10.52
C VAL A 158 2.62 20.20 10.37
N PRO A 159 2.39 21.05 11.39
CA PRO A 159 2.65 22.49 11.34
C PRO A 159 4.13 22.82 11.29
#